data_AF-A0A0V0SUI6-F1
#
_entry.id   AF-A0A0V0SUI6-F1
#
_cell.length_a   1.000
_cell.length_b   1.000
_cell.length_c   1.000
_cell.angle_alpha   90.00
_cell.angle_beta   90.00
_cell.angle_gamma   90.00
#
_symmetry.space_group_name_H-M   'P 1'
#
loop_
_entity.id
_entity.type
_entity.pdbx_description
1 polymer ?
#
loop_
_entity_poly.entity_id
_entity_poly.type
_entity_poly.pdbx_seq_one_letter_code
_entity_poly.pdbx_strand_id
1 'polypeptide(L)'
;MLIPLKIGQNCTVRVPDVDRGPADPKNFLVVVMAECEGLYTVGCREGKLASKFTAADLQVISENLLSIDEVPDTEIPLRTAVTKATGGQGYV
;
A
#
# COMPACT_ATOMS: atom_id res chain seq x y z
N MET A 1 -6.51 -20.81 -8.22
CA MET A 1 -7.41 -19.63 -8.28
C MET A 1 -6.95 -18.68 -7.20
N LEU A 2 -6.63 -17.44 -7.55
CA LEU A 2 -6.30 -16.43 -6.57
C LEU A 2 -7.61 -15.97 -5.91
N ILE A 3 -7.71 -16.04 -4.59
CA ILE A 3 -8.90 -15.60 -3.86
C ILE A 3 -8.93 -14.07 -3.95
N PRO A 4 -10.03 -13.45 -4.41
CA PRO A 4 -10.12 -12.00 -4.48
C PRO A 4 -10.02 -11.40 -3.07
N LEU A 5 -9.27 -10.31 -2.95
CA LEU A 5 -9.11 -9.61 -1.68
C LEU A 5 -10.39 -8.83 -1.35
N LYS A 6 -10.70 -8.73 -0.05
CA LYS A 6 -11.88 -8.00 0.43
C LYS A 6 -11.53 -6.53 0.64
N ILE A 7 -12.49 -5.65 0.38
CA ILE A 7 -12.39 -4.24 0.78
C ILE A 7 -12.23 -4.18 2.31
N GLY A 8 -11.30 -3.36 2.79
CA GLY A 8 -10.93 -3.26 4.20
C GLY A 8 -9.92 -4.30 4.66
N GLN A 9 -9.42 -5.15 3.76
CA GLN A 9 -8.41 -6.14 4.11
C GLN A 9 -7.02 -5.51 4.16
N ASN A 10 -6.33 -5.74 5.27
CA ASN A 10 -4.97 -5.27 5.46
C ASN A 10 -4.01 -6.18 4.71
N CYS A 11 -3.10 -5.55 3.98
CA CYS A 11 -2.13 -6.20 3.13
C CYS A 11 -0.79 -5.50 3.25
N THR A 12 0.26 -6.12 2.73
CA THR A 12 1.48 -5.41 2.38
C THR A 12 1.67 -5.38 0.88
N VAL A 13 2.24 -4.29 0.41
CA VAL A 13 2.80 -4.17 -0.94
C VAL A 13 4.32 -4.18 -0.84
N ARG A 14 4.99 -4.90 -1.74
CA ARG A 14 6.45 -4.86 -1.80
C ARG A 14 6.91 -3.53 -2.37
N VAL A 15 7.78 -2.82 -1.66
CA VAL A 15 8.37 -1.58 -2.16
C VAL A 15 9.50 -1.94 -3.13
N PRO A 16 9.45 -1.49 -4.39
CA PRO A 16 10.54 -1.68 -5.35
C PRO A 16 11.84 -1.07 -4.82
N ASP A 17 12.99 -1.68 -5.13
CA ASP A 17 14.28 -1.19 -4.63
C ASP A 17 14.59 0.25 -5.10
N VAL A 18 14.04 0.68 -6.25
CA VAL A 18 14.16 2.05 -6.77
C VAL A 18 13.37 3.10 -5.98
N ASP A 19 12.29 2.68 -5.32
CA ASP A 19 11.43 3.55 -4.50
C ASP A 19 11.80 3.47 -3.01
N ARG A 20 12.81 2.66 -2.67
CA ARG A 20 13.15 2.28 -1.30
C ARG A 20 14.48 2.91 -0.88
N GLY A 21 14.41 3.81 0.08
CA GLY A 21 15.59 4.28 0.81
C GLY A 21 16.22 3.19 1.69
N PRO A 22 17.46 3.37 2.18
CA PRO A 22 18.16 2.35 2.96
C PRO A 22 17.43 1.90 4.24
N ALA A 23 16.72 2.84 4.88
CA ALA A 23 15.96 2.61 6.10
C ALA A 23 14.51 2.18 5.85
N ASP A 24 14.05 2.19 4.59
CA ASP A 24 12.66 1.91 4.27
C ASP A 24 12.36 0.40 4.36
N PRO A 25 11.15 0.01 4.79
CA PRO A 25 10.77 -1.38 4.89
C PRO A 25 10.64 -1.99 3.49
N LYS A 26 10.90 -3.29 3.38
CA LYS A 26 10.68 -4.04 2.13
C LYS A 26 9.19 -4.18 1.79
N ASN A 27 8.35 -4.25 2.82
CA ASN A 27 6.92 -4.46 2.73
C ASN A 27 6.22 -3.29 3.42
N PHE A 28 5.35 -2.60 2.69
CA PHE A 28 4.63 -1.42 3.16
C PHE A 28 3.18 -1.76 3.47
N LEU A 29 2.71 -1.39 4.66
CA LEU A 29 1.34 -1.67 5.12
C LEU A 29 0.33 -0.83 4.33
N VAL A 30 -0.67 -1.50 3.78
CA VAL A 30 -1.79 -0.88 3.06
C VAL A 30 -3.11 -1.58 3.39
N VAL A 31 -4.23 -0.91 3.13
CA VAL A 31 -5.57 -1.47 3.22
C VAL A 31 -6.25 -1.42 1.84
N VAL A 32 -6.99 -2.46 1.47
CA VAL A 32 -7.74 -2.48 0.21
C VAL A 32 -8.91 -1.52 0.29
N MET A 33 -8.96 -0.55 -0.63
CA MET A 33 -9.99 0.49 -0.67
C MET A 33 -11.06 0.19 -1.72
N ALA A 34 -10.67 -0.35 -2.87
CA ALA A 34 -11.56 -0.69 -3.97
C ALA A 34 -10.95 -1.78 -4.86
N GLU A 35 -11.80 -2.46 -5.62
CA GLU A 35 -11.42 -3.44 -6.64
C GLU A 35 -12.21 -3.15 -7.93
N CYS A 36 -11.52 -3.23 -9.07
CA CYS A 36 -12.12 -3.08 -10.39
C CYS A 36 -11.33 -3.90 -11.41
N GLU A 37 -11.98 -4.89 -12.03
CA GLU A 37 -11.40 -5.75 -13.08
C GLU A 37 -10.09 -6.46 -12.66
N GLY A 38 -9.99 -6.88 -11.41
CA GLY A 38 -8.81 -7.56 -10.85
C GLY A 38 -7.69 -6.60 -10.42
N LEU A 39 -7.90 -5.29 -10.55
CA LEU A 39 -7.01 -4.25 -10.06
C LEU A 39 -7.55 -3.62 -8.78
N TYR A 40 -6.68 -3.52 -7.79
CA TYR A 40 -6.97 -3.05 -6.45
C TYR A 40 -6.42 -1.65 -6.25
N THR A 41 -7.26 -0.77 -5.73
CA THR A 41 -6.83 0.50 -5.15
C THR A 41 -6.57 0.26 -3.67
N VAL A 42 -5.43 0.70 -3.19
CA VAL A 42 -5.02 0.52 -1.79
C VAL A 42 -4.66 1.86 -1.16
N GLY A 43 -4.79 1.93 0.15
CA GLY A 43 -4.53 3.14 0.93
C GLY A 43 -3.59 2.88 2.10
N CYS A 44 -2.95 3.95 2.55
CA CYS A 44 -2.15 3.98 3.77
C CYS A 44 -2.50 5.25 4.57
N ARG A 45 -1.91 5.42 5.75
CA ARG A 45 -2.14 6.63 6.59
C ARG A 45 -1.77 7.95 5.92
N GLU A 46 -0.90 7.90 4.91
CA GLU A 46 -0.45 9.09 4.19
C GLU A 46 -1.38 9.47 3.03
N GLY A 47 -2.24 8.55 2.57
CA GLY A 47 -3.16 8.73 1.46
C GLY A 47 -3.46 7.47 0.68
N LYS A 48 -4.27 7.61 -0.37
CA LYS A 48 -4.53 6.57 -1.37
C LYS A 48 -3.36 6.44 -2.32
N LEU A 49 -2.94 5.21 -2.63
CA LEU A 49 -1.88 5.01 -3.60
C LEU A 49 -2.42 5.21 -5.02
N ALA A 50 -1.75 6.07 -5.80
CA ALA A 50 -2.12 6.35 -7.18
C ALA A 50 -1.93 5.13 -8.11
N SER A 51 -1.00 4.23 -7.77
CA SER A 51 -0.78 2.98 -8.48
C SER A 51 -1.87 1.96 -8.13
N LYS A 52 -2.31 1.20 -9.13
CA LYS A 52 -3.18 0.03 -8.94
C LYS A 52 -2.35 -1.24 -8.84
N PHE A 53 -2.86 -2.21 -8.10
CA PHE A 53 -2.16 -3.46 -7.82
C PHE A 53 -2.98 -4.65 -8.26
N THR A 54 -2.34 -5.72 -8.70
CA THR A 54 -2.98 -7.01 -8.81
C THR A 54 -2.98 -7.68 -7.44
N ALA A 55 -3.83 -8.68 -7.27
CA ALA A 55 -3.82 -9.47 -6.05
C ALA A 55 -2.51 -10.27 -5.84
N ALA A 56 -1.67 -10.46 -6.87
CA ALA A 56 -0.34 -11.06 -6.73
C ALA A 56 0.70 -10.09 -6.17
N ASP A 57 0.47 -8.78 -6.27
CA ASP A 57 1.34 -7.73 -5.73
C ASP A 57 1.09 -7.49 -4.22
N LEU A 58 -0.02 -8.03 -3.70
CA LEU A 58 -0.50 -7.81 -2.34
C LEU A 58 -0.38 -9.09 -1.50
N GLN A 59 0.30 -8.99 -0.36
CA GLN A 59 0.36 -10.06 0.62
C GLN A 59 -0.59 -9.74 1.78
N VAL A 60 -1.62 -10.57 1.96
CA VAL A 60 -2.63 -10.41 3.02
C VAL A 60 -1.99 -10.52 4.41
N ILE A 61 -2.46 -9.67 5.31
CA ILE A 61 -2.19 -9.69 6.75
C ILE A 61 -3.48 -10.09 7.47
N SER A 62 -3.37 -10.85 8.56
CA SER A 62 -4.55 -11.32 9.31
C SER A 62 -5.04 -10.28 10.32
N GLU A 63 -4.11 -9.44 10.78
CA GLU A 63 -4.29 -8.40 11.77
C GLU A 63 -4.92 -7.15 11.14
N ASN A 64 -5.88 -6.56 11.86
CA ASN A 64 -6.46 -5.27 11.50
C ASN A 64 -5.63 -4.14 12.11
N LEU A 65 -4.68 -3.61 11.34
CA LEU A 65 -3.71 -2.60 11.77
C LEU A 65 -4.04 -1.18 11.28
N LEU A 66 -4.99 -1.06 10.35
CA LEU A 66 -5.32 0.16 9.62
C LEU A 66 -6.75 0.05 9.10
N SER A 67 -7.62 0.96 9.51
CA SER A 67 -8.97 1.09 8.94
C SER A 67 -8.98 1.88 7.63
N ILE A 68 -9.99 1.65 6.79
CA ILE A 68 -10.30 2.48 5.61
C ILE A 68 -10.53 3.94 6.02
N ASP A 69 -11.18 4.18 7.16
CA ASP A 69 -11.51 5.53 7.64
C ASP A 69 -10.27 6.34 8.06
N GLU A 70 -9.15 5.65 8.34
CA GLU A 70 -7.86 6.28 8.65
C GLU A 70 -7.09 6.71 7.40
N VAL A 71 -7.55 6.36 6.20
CA VAL A 71 -6.88 6.68 4.93
C VAL A 71 -7.38 8.02 4.39
N PRO A 72 -6.50 9.03 4.25
CA PRO A 72 -6.86 10.28 3.58
C PRO A 72 -7.22 10.06 2.11
N ASP A 73 -8.19 10.82 1.60
CA ASP A 73 -8.61 10.74 0.18
C ASP A 73 -7.56 11.24 -0.82
N THR A 74 -6.50 11.91 -0.35
CA THR A 74 -5.43 12.43 -1.19
C THR A 74 -4.68 11.29 -1.89
N GLU A 75 -4.58 11.37 -3.21
CA GLU A 75 -3.78 10.42 -4.00
C GLU A 75 -2.29 10.76 -3.93
N ILE A 76 -1.46 9.76 -3.64
CA ILE A 76 -0.01 9.90 -3.54
C ILE A 76 0.71 8.73 -4.23
N PRO A 77 1.92 8.97 -4.79
CA PRO A 77 2.78 7.89 -5.26
C PRO A 77 3.28 6.98 -4.12
N LEU A 78 3.56 5.71 -4.41
CA LEU A 78 4.09 4.75 -3.42
C LEU A 78 5.36 5.27 -2.73
N ARG A 79 6.33 5.78 -3.50
CA ARG A 79 7.55 6.39 -2.95
C ARG A 79 7.26 7.49 -1.93
N THR A 80 6.27 8.34 -2.19
CA THR A 80 5.90 9.45 -1.30
C THR A 80 5.27 8.93 -0.02
N ALA A 81 4.42 7.89 -0.13
CA ALA A 81 3.83 7.21 1.03
C ALA A 81 4.91 6.59 1.92
N VAL A 82 5.86 5.87 1.33
CA VAL A 82 6.98 5.23 2.04
C VAL A 82 7.84 6.29 2.72
N THR A 83 8.31 7.30 1.99
CA THR A 83 9.13 8.41 2.51
C THR A 83 8.46 9.12 3.68
N LYS A 84 7.16 9.42 3.60
CA LYS A 84 6.44 10.10 4.69
C LYS A 84 6.30 9.20 5.92
N ALA A 85 6.01 7.91 5.71
CA ALA A 85 5.82 6.96 6.80
C ALA A 85 7.12 6.64 7.56
N THR A 86 8.27 6.66 6.88
CA THR A 86 9.57 6.29 7.46
C THR A 86 10.44 7.50 7.80
N GLY A 87 10.13 8.67 7.25
CA GLY A 87 11.03 9.83 7.24
C GLY A 87 12.25 9.65 6.32
N GLY A 88 12.29 8.58 5.52
CA GLY A 88 13.40 8.29 4.60
C GLY A 88 13.35 9.17 3.35
N GLN A 89 14.48 9.75 2.94
CA GLN A 89 14.55 10.63 1.76
C GLN A 89 14.42 9.89 0.41
N GLY A 90 14.22 8.57 0.40
CA GLY A 90 14.34 7.72 -0.79
C GLY A 90 15.81 7.53 -1.20
N TYR A 91 16.05 6.92 -2.36
CA TYR A 91 17.37 6.90 -2.98
C TYR A 91 17.58 8.20 -3.78
N VAL A 92 18.67 8.93 -3.54
CA VAL A 92 19.06 10.14 -4.30
C VAL A 92 19.87 9.80 -5.55
#